data_AF-A0ABD5AQ71-F1
#
_entry.id   AF-A0ABD5AQ71-F1
#
_cell.length_a   1.000
_cell.length_b   1.000
_cell.length_c   1.000
_cell.angle_alpha   90.00
_cell.angle_beta   90.00
_cell.angle_gamma   90.00
#
_symmetry.space_group_name_H-M   'P 1'
#
loop_
_entity.id
_entity.type
_entity.pdbx_description
1 polymer ?
#
loop_
_entity_poly.entity_id
_entity_poly.type
_entity_poly.pdbx_seq_one_letter_code
_entity_poly.pdbx_strand_id
1 'polypeptide(L)'
;MCLAAGGSLLETIGGYTLNLFLNTAGVSTVGYFMNETFNRPVSTPFPNVLSQQYQRNQNYEIAYRTMPLPDAQFLQRTNTLKASNETFITPSLAYASMYTGVTMEMKFRVGTIAGLYSIGVTDQSSAKYFPGLPSVSSVNDWKQSNALFKLEGKGNPYVFNKTGAINIGLGSQNGGAMRFINSGRIIGARPVPRMPEIRLK
;
A
#
# COMPACT_ATOMS: atom_id res chain seq x y z
N MET A 1 -12.92 20.37 40.68
CA MET A 1 -11.83 19.54 40.12
C MET A 1 -11.82 19.79 38.61
N CYS A 2 -10.79 20.45 38.09
CA CYS A 2 -10.68 20.82 36.68
C CYS A 2 -10.53 19.58 35.78
N LEU A 3 -11.38 19.47 34.75
CA LEU A 3 -11.13 18.63 33.58
C LEU A 3 -10.07 19.33 32.72
N ALA A 4 -8.87 18.77 32.64
CA ALA A 4 -7.84 19.24 31.70
C ALA A 4 -8.27 18.85 30.27
N ALA A 5 -8.55 19.86 29.45
CA ALA A 5 -8.78 19.69 28.02
C ALA A 5 -7.50 19.17 27.36
N GLY A 6 -7.52 17.93 26.88
CA GLY A 6 -6.47 17.42 26.00
C GLY A 6 -6.58 18.13 24.65
N GLY A 7 -5.63 19.01 24.35
CA GLY A 7 -5.57 19.71 23.07
C GLY A 7 -5.37 18.74 21.91
N SER A 8 -6.19 18.86 20.88
CA SER A 8 -5.94 18.24 19.56
C SER A 8 -5.02 19.16 18.76
N LEU A 9 -3.97 18.60 18.16
CA LEU A 9 -3.17 19.30 17.16
C LEU A 9 -3.77 18.97 15.78
N LEU A 10 -4.37 19.96 15.13
CA LEU A 10 -4.84 19.84 13.74
C LEU A 10 -3.71 20.28 12.81
N GLU A 11 -3.11 19.34 12.08
CA GLU A 11 -2.28 19.67 10.92
C GLU A 11 -2.95 19.15 9.65
N THR A 12 -3.16 20.06 8.69
CA THR A 12 -3.69 19.74 7.36
C THR A 12 -2.53 19.52 6.42
N ILE A 13 -2.33 18.28 5.96
CA ILE A 13 -1.33 17.96 4.94
C ILE A 13 -2.05 17.29 3.77
N GLY A 14 -2.21 18.01 2.67
CA GLY A 14 -2.68 17.44 1.40
C GLY A 14 -4.12 16.91 1.36
N GLY A 15 -5.06 17.54 2.07
CA GLY A 15 -6.47 17.14 2.09
C GLY A 15 -6.82 16.04 3.08
N TYR A 16 -5.97 15.81 4.08
CA TYR A 16 -6.21 14.89 5.19
C TYR A 16 -6.14 15.64 6.52
N THR A 17 -7.08 15.39 7.42
CA THR A 17 -7.04 15.83 8.82
C THR A 17 -6.47 14.73 9.71
N LEU A 18 -5.34 14.99 10.37
CA LEU A 18 -4.79 14.10 11.40
C LEU A 18 -5.32 14.54 12.77
N ASN A 19 -6.10 13.70 13.45
CA ASN A 19 -6.46 13.91 14.85
C ASN A 19 -5.49 13.15 15.76
N LEU A 20 -4.62 13.87 16.45
CA LEU A 20 -3.74 13.33 17.49
C LEU A 20 -4.43 13.45 18.85
N PHE A 21 -4.77 12.32 19.48
CA PHE A 21 -5.23 12.30 20.87
C PHE A 21 -4.06 11.92 21.79
N LEU A 22 -3.73 12.80 22.74
CA LEU A 22 -2.79 12.50 23.81
C LEU A 22 -3.54 11.75 24.93
N ASN A 23 -3.15 10.50 25.20
CA ASN A 23 -3.50 9.83 26.46
C ASN A 23 -2.22 9.68 27.30
N THR A 24 -2.36 9.93 28.60
CA THR A 24 -1.40 9.87 29.71
C THR A 24 -0.61 8.56 29.89
N ALA A 25 -0.62 7.63 28.93
CA ALA A 25 0.12 6.36 28.99
C ALA A 25 1.31 6.23 28.00
N GLY A 26 1.66 7.31 27.28
CA GLY A 26 2.77 7.28 26.34
C GLY A 26 2.34 6.78 24.94
N VAL A 27 2.40 7.70 23.98
CA VAL A 27 2.32 7.54 22.52
C VAL A 27 1.69 6.24 21.99
N SER A 28 0.38 6.29 21.73
CA SER A 28 -0.29 5.40 20.78
C SER A 28 -0.72 6.21 19.57
N THR A 29 -0.01 6.04 18.45
CA THR A 29 -0.26 6.76 17.19
C THR A 29 -1.40 6.07 16.41
N VAL A 30 -2.64 6.22 16.85
CA VAL A 30 -3.80 5.86 16.03
C VAL A 30 -4.20 7.07 15.19
N GLY A 31 -3.52 7.25 14.06
CA GLY A 31 -3.89 8.27 13.07
C GLY A 31 -5.09 7.80 12.25
N TYR A 32 -6.21 8.52 12.32
CA TYR A 32 -7.36 8.33 11.44
C TYR A 32 -7.20 9.21 10.19
N PHE A 33 -7.28 8.61 8.99
CA PHE A 33 -7.35 9.35 7.73
C PHE A 33 -8.81 9.43 7.27
N MET A 34 -9.34 10.63 7.05
CA MET A 34 -10.64 10.82 6.40
C MET A 34 -10.46 10.75 4.87
N ASN A 35 -11.34 10.03 4.17
CA ASN A 35 -11.37 9.98 2.70
C ASN A 35 -12.63 10.70 2.20
N GLU A 36 -12.46 11.95 1.75
CA GLU A 36 -13.56 12.82 1.30
C GLU A 36 -14.23 12.33 0.00
N THR A 37 -13.59 11.45 -0.78
CA THR A 37 -14.15 10.96 -2.06
C THR A 37 -15.16 9.82 -1.87
N PHE A 38 -15.18 9.13 -0.73
CA PHE A 38 -15.94 7.87 -0.57
C PHE A 38 -17.00 7.87 0.52
N ASN A 39 -17.16 8.95 1.29
CA ASN A 39 -18.20 9.10 2.32
C ASN A 39 -18.33 7.88 3.25
N ARG A 40 -17.19 7.28 3.65
CA ARG A 40 -17.14 6.18 4.63
C ARG A 40 -16.37 6.64 5.87
N PRO A 41 -16.93 6.51 7.09
CA PRO A 41 -16.14 6.71 8.30
C PRO A 41 -15.03 5.67 8.35
N VAL A 42 -13.76 6.10 8.36
CA VAL A 42 -12.62 5.20 8.53
C VAL A 42 -12.49 4.91 10.03
N SER A 43 -13.27 3.96 10.52
CA SER A 43 -13.06 3.38 11.86
C SER A 43 -12.02 2.25 11.85
N THR A 44 -11.42 1.92 10.69
CA THR A 44 -10.35 0.93 10.61
C THR A 44 -8.98 1.61 10.82
N PRO A 45 -8.33 1.42 11.99
CA PRO A 45 -6.98 1.91 12.18
C PRO A 45 -6.06 1.33 11.09
N PHE A 46 -5.12 2.14 10.59
CA PHE A 46 -4.17 1.69 9.58
C PHE A 46 -3.44 0.43 10.11
N PRO A 47 -3.55 -0.72 9.42
CA PRO A 47 -3.09 -1.98 9.99
C PRO A 47 -1.59 -1.99 10.27
N ASN A 48 -1.20 -2.47 11.45
CA ASN A 48 0.20 -2.56 11.87
C ASN A 48 1.09 -3.30 10.87
N VAL A 49 0.56 -4.33 10.18
CA VAL A 49 1.33 -5.07 9.16
C VAL A 49 1.73 -4.17 7.98
N LEU A 50 0.87 -3.24 7.57
CA LEU A 50 1.16 -2.34 6.47
C LEU A 50 2.17 -1.27 6.89
N SER A 51 2.06 -0.75 8.11
CA SER A 51 3.06 0.20 8.64
C SER A 51 4.44 -0.43 8.87
N GLN A 52 4.49 -1.73 9.15
CA GLN A 52 5.74 -2.47 9.34
C GLN A 52 6.42 -2.83 8.01
N GLN A 53 5.64 -3.16 6.99
CA GLN A 53 6.20 -3.65 5.72
C GLN A 53 6.44 -2.54 4.69
N TYR A 54 5.49 -1.61 4.52
CA TYR A 54 5.63 -0.52 3.57
C TYR A 54 6.48 0.60 4.17
N GLN A 55 7.69 0.76 3.63
CA GLN A 55 8.59 1.82 4.04
C GLN A 55 7.96 3.18 3.74
N ARG A 56 7.93 4.06 4.74
CA ARG A 56 7.42 5.42 4.63
C ARG A 56 8.25 6.39 5.44
N ASN A 57 8.35 7.62 4.96
CA ASN A 57 8.79 8.77 5.74
C ASN A 57 7.76 9.90 5.60
N GLN A 58 8.12 11.11 6.04
CA GLN A 58 7.22 12.27 5.96
C GLN A 58 6.91 12.70 4.52
N ASN A 59 7.73 12.29 3.54
CA ASN A 59 7.66 12.76 2.16
C ASN A 59 7.05 11.74 1.20
N TYR A 60 7.28 10.44 1.42
CA TYR A 60 6.81 9.39 0.51
C TYR A 60 6.68 8.00 1.15
N GLU A 61 5.97 7.13 0.45
CA GLU A 61 5.85 5.68 0.67
C GLU A 61 6.53 4.93 -0.48
N ILE A 62 7.12 3.76 -0.21
CA ILE A 62 7.81 2.95 -1.23
C ILE A 62 7.04 1.66 -1.51
N ALA A 63 6.91 1.32 -2.79
CA ALA A 63 6.64 -0.05 -3.22
C ALA A 63 7.48 -0.43 -4.44
N TYR A 64 7.60 -1.73 -4.68
CA TYR A 64 8.36 -2.29 -5.77
C TYR A 64 7.45 -3.08 -6.72
N ARG A 65 7.84 -3.16 -7.98
CA ARG A 65 7.23 -4.03 -8.98
C ARG A 65 8.23 -4.32 -10.09
N THR A 66 8.26 -5.57 -10.54
CA THR A 66 8.97 -5.94 -11.76
C THR A 66 8.01 -5.92 -12.95
N MET A 67 8.46 -5.35 -14.06
CA MET A 67 7.65 -5.18 -15.27
C MET A 67 8.50 -5.26 -16.55
N PRO A 68 7.89 -5.45 -17.74
CA PRO A 68 8.60 -5.36 -19.01
C PRO A 68 9.32 -4.01 -19.18
N LEU A 69 10.46 -4.01 -19.87
CA LEU A 69 11.27 -2.80 -20.11
C LEU A 69 10.46 -1.62 -20.69
N PRO A 70 9.56 -1.80 -21.69
CA PRO A 70 8.75 -0.71 -22.21
C PRO A 70 7.84 -0.06 -21.15
N ASP A 71 7.28 -0.87 -20.25
CA ASP A 71 6.42 -0.36 -19.17
C ASP A 71 7.23 0.33 -18.08
N ALA A 72 8.43 -0.17 -17.78
CA ALA A 72 9.36 0.46 -16.84
C ALA A 72 9.79 1.86 -17.34
N GLN A 73 10.15 1.96 -18.62
CA GLN A 73 10.48 3.24 -19.26
C GLN A 73 9.28 4.19 -19.29
N PHE A 74 8.09 3.69 -19.60
CA PHE A 74 6.86 4.48 -19.56
C PHE A 74 6.60 5.03 -18.16
N LEU A 75 6.66 4.17 -17.13
CA LEU A 75 6.45 4.56 -15.74
C LEU A 75 7.48 5.59 -15.28
N GLN A 76 8.77 5.38 -15.57
CA GLN A 76 9.83 6.32 -15.20
C GLN A 76 9.62 7.71 -15.80
N ARG A 77 9.11 7.78 -17.03
CA ARG A 77 8.96 9.03 -17.78
C ARG A 77 7.65 9.76 -17.48
N THR A 78 6.61 9.04 -17.07
CA THR A 78 5.25 9.58 -16.94
C THR A 78 4.69 9.54 -15.51
N ASN A 79 5.38 8.85 -14.59
CA ASN A 79 4.83 8.51 -13.28
C ASN A 79 3.43 7.86 -13.35
N THR A 80 3.16 7.11 -14.43
CA THR A 80 1.90 6.41 -14.63
C THR A 80 2.17 4.91 -14.79
N LEU A 81 1.49 4.09 -14.00
CA LEU A 81 1.60 2.64 -14.08
C LEU A 81 0.60 2.09 -15.11
N LYS A 82 1.11 1.30 -16.05
CA LYS A 82 0.28 0.47 -16.92
C LYS A 82 -0.08 -0.83 -16.23
N ALA A 83 -1.32 -1.25 -16.40
CA ALA A 83 -1.77 -2.54 -15.93
C ALA A 83 -1.30 -3.67 -16.86
N SER A 84 -1.08 -4.84 -16.25
CA SER A 84 -1.01 -6.13 -16.94
C SER A 84 -2.28 -6.95 -16.65
N ASN A 85 -2.30 -8.24 -17.02
CA ASN A 85 -3.40 -9.16 -16.67
C ASN A 85 -3.75 -9.13 -15.17
N GLU A 86 -2.71 -9.09 -14.32
CA GLU A 86 -2.84 -8.76 -12.90
C GLU A 86 -1.70 -7.85 -12.46
N THR A 87 -2.04 -6.68 -11.93
CA THR A 87 -1.05 -5.69 -11.51
C THR A 87 -0.94 -5.69 -10.00
N PHE A 88 0.26 -5.92 -9.49
CA PHE A 88 0.58 -5.94 -8.07
C PHE A 88 1.79 -5.07 -7.78
N ILE A 89 1.78 -4.44 -6.61
CA ILE A 89 2.94 -3.79 -5.97
C ILE A 89 3.24 -4.51 -4.66
N THR A 90 4.51 -4.53 -4.28
CA THR A 90 4.97 -5.23 -3.07
C THR A 90 5.87 -4.31 -2.22
N PRO A 91 5.85 -4.43 -0.89
CA PRO A 91 6.83 -3.73 -0.06
C PRO A 91 8.22 -4.37 -0.10
N SER A 92 8.34 -5.59 -0.65
CA SER A 92 9.59 -6.35 -0.64
C SER A 92 10.32 -6.27 -1.99
N LEU A 93 11.48 -5.61 -2.01
CA LEU A 93 12.39 -5.64 -3.16
C LEU A 93 12.83 -7.07 -3.50
N ALA A 94 13.07 -7.89 -2.47
CA ALA A 94 13.42 -9.30 -2.63
C ALA A 94 12.31 -10.07 -3.37
N TYR A 95 11.04 -9.89 -2.98
CA TYR A 95 9.92 -10.52 -3.67
C TYR A 95 9.75 -10.01 -5.10
N ALA A 96 9.81 -8.69 -5.32
CA ALA A 96 9.73 -8.13 -6.68
C ALA A 96 10.83 -8.68 -7.59
N SER A 97 12.04 -8.84 -7.06
CA SER A 97 13.22 -9.35 -7.78
C SER A 97 13.14 -10.83 -8.17
N MET A 98 12.10 -11.57 -7.78
CA MET A 98 11.92 -12.96 -8.21
C MET A 98 11.44 -13.05 -9.67
N TYR A 99 10.78 -12.00 -10.17
CA TYR A 99 10.20 -11.97 -11.50
C TYR A 99 11.21 -11.51 -12.57
N THR A 100 10.96 -11.90 -13.82
CA THR A 100 11.76 -11.47 -14.97
C THR A 100 11.30 -10.10 -15.47
N GLY A 101 12.25 -9.20 -15.70
CA GLY A 101 12.00 -7.85 -16.18
C GLY A 101 12.86 -6.81 -15.46
N VAL A 102 12.42 -5.56 -15.50
CA VAL A 102 13.04 -4.45 -14.77
C VAL A 102 12.31 -4.26 -13.45
N THR A 103 13.04 -4.40 -12.33
CA THR A 103 12.51 -4.09 -11.00
C THR A 103 12.52 -2.58 -10.80
N MET A 104 11.34 -2.02 -10.57
CA MET A 104 11.14 -0.60 -10.32
C MET A 104 10.86 -0.37 -8.83
N GLU A 105 11.53 0.63 -8.25
CA GLU A 105 11.12 1.28 -7.01
C GLU A 105 10.19 2.44 -7.38
N MET A 106 8.99 2.46 -6.81
CA MET A 106 8.01 3.53 -6.94
C MET A 106 7.90 4.27 -5.62
N LYS A 107 7.94 5.60 -5.70
CA LYS A 107 7.65 6.51 -4.60
C LYS A 107 6.22 7.02 -4.77
N PHE A 108 5.42 6.85 -3.74
CA PHE A 108 4.06 7.35 -3.66
C PHE A 108 3.97 8.53 -2.69
N ARG A 109 3.01 9.43 -2.92
CA ARG A 109 2.59 10.41 -1.89
C ARG A 109 2.18 9.67 -0.62
N VAL A 110 2.52 10.24 0.53
CA VAL A 110 2.06 9.71 1.82
C VAL A 110 0.54 9.60 1.85
N GLY A 111 0.02 8.51 2.44
CA GLY A 111 -1.40 8.19 2.49
C GLY A 111 -1.90 7.36 1.30
N THR A 112 -1.04 7.00 0.35
CA THR A 112 -1.45 6.19 -0.80
C THR A 112 -1.74 4.74 -0.38
N ILE A 113 -0.90 4.12 0.45
CA ILE A 113 -1.16 2.77 0.97
C ILE A 113 -2.42 2.74 1.84
N ALA A 114 -2.64 3.78 2.66
CA ALA A 114 -3.86 3.93 3.45
C ALA A 114 -5.12 4.10 2.57
N GLY A 115 -5.01 4.88 1.49
CA GLY A 115 -6.09 5.03 0.51
C GLY A 115 -6.44 3.72 -0.18
N LEU A 116 -5.44 2.94 -0.59
CA LEU A 116 -5.65 1.59 -1.14
C LEU A 116 -6.31 0.66 -0.12
N TYR A 117 -5.91 0.76 1.16
CA TYR A 117 -6.54 -0.01 2.24
C TYR A 117 -8.03 0.34 2.42
N SER A 118 -8.43 1.60 2.26
CA SER A 118 -9.84 2.02 2.38
C SER A 118 -10.78 1.42 1.33
N ILE A 119 -10.23 1.00 0.18
CA ILE A 119 -10.95 0.28 -0.89
C ILE A 119 -10.56 -1.20 -0.94
N GLY A 120 -9.93 -1.71 0.12
CA GLY A 120 -9.32 -3.02 0.17
C GLY A 120 -10.30 -4.18 0.24
N VAL A 121 -9.92 -5.30 -0.38
CA VAL A 121 -10.44 -6.65 -0.13
C VAL A 121 -9.26 -7.56 0.17
N THR A 122 -9.51 -8.70 0.81
CA THR A 122 -8.44 -9.64 1.17
C THR A 122 -8.69 -11.01 0.56
N ASP A 123 -7.63 -11.69 0.17
CA ASP A 123 -7.69 -13.12 -0.01
C ASP A 123 -7.60 -13.87 1.34
N GLN A 124 -7.78 -15.20 1.30
CA GLN A 124 -7.69 -16.03 2.50
C GLN A 124 -6.29 -15.96 3.17
N SER A 125 -5.22 -15.77 2.41
CA SER A 125 -3.85 -15.77 2.94
C SER A 125 -3.56 -14.56 3.84
N SER A 126 -4.24 -13.44 3.61
CA SER A 126 -4.02 -12.16 4.29
C SER A 126 -5.15 -11.77 5.26
N ALA A 127 -6.32 -12.42 5.22
CA ALA A 127 -7.50 -12.08 6.01
C ALA A 127 -7.22 -11.88 7.51
N LYS A 128 -6.35 -12.70 8.12
CA LYS A 128 -6.00 -12.60 9.55
C LYS A 128 -5.35 -11.26 9.95
N TYR A 129 -4.74 -10.54 9.00
CA TYR A 129 -4.13 -9.23 9.26
C TYR A 129 -5.11 -8.07 9.07
N PHE A 130 -6.29 -8.35 8.52
CA PHE A 130 -7.25 -7.37 8.05
C PHE A 130 -8.68 -7.81 8.40
N PRO A 131 -9.01 -8.07 9.68
CA PRO A 131 -10.30 -8.64 10.08
C PRO A 131 -11.52 -7.77 9.71
N GLY A 132 -11.31 -6.49 9.39
CA GLY A 132 -12.36 -5.57 8.93
C GLY A 132 -12.51 -5.45 7.40
N LEU A 133 -11.68 -6.12 6.60
CA LEU A 133 -11.81 -6.09 5.14
C LEU A 133 -12.66 -7.28 4.64
N PRO A 134 -13.51 -7.06 3.61
CA PRO A 134 -14.26 -8.14 2.99
C PRO A 134 -13.33 -9.13 2.26
N SER A 135 -13.79 -10.37 2.14
CA SER A 135 -13.14 -11.37 1.28
C SER A 135 -13.24 -10.94 -0.18
N VAL A 136 -12.20 -11.21 -0.96
CA VAL A 136 -12.23 -11.02 -2.43
C VAL A 136 -13.33 -11.84 -3.08
N SER A 137 -13.70 -12.99 -2.49
CA SER A 137 -14.80 -13.83 -2.98
C SER A 137 -16.20 -13.28 -2.69
N SER A 138 -16.34 -12.27 -1.83
CA SER A 138 -17.63 -11.66 -1.49
C SER A 138 -17.92 -10.37 -2.27
N VAL A 139 -17.03 -9.98 -3.19
CA VAL A 139 -17.19 -8.79 -4.03
C VAL A 139 -17.21 -9.19 -5.51
N ASN A 140 -18.00 -8.47 -6.30
CA ASN A 140 -18.02 -8.67 -7.74
C ASN A 140 -16.86 -7.92 -8.39
N ASP A 141 -16.13 -8.60 -9.28
CA ASP A 141 -15.07 -8.05 -10.13
C ASP A 141 -14.14 -7.06 -9.41
N TRP A 142 -13.47 -7.54 -8.36
CA TRP A 142 -12.57 -6.73 -7.53
C TRP A 142 -11.54 -5.93 -8.35
N LYS A 143 -11.15 -6.44 -9.53
CA LYS A 143 -10.18 -5.79 -10.43
C LYS A 143 -10.67 -4.43 -10.93
N GLN A 144 -11.97 -4.15 -10.87
CA GLN A 144 -12.57 -2.88 -11.28
C GLN A 144 -12.78 -1.90 -10.13
N SER A 145 -12.95 -2.36 -8.90
CA SER A 145 -13.40 -1.51 -7.78
C SER A 145 -12.47 -1.47 -6.58
N ASN A 146 -11.63 -2.48 -6.37
CA ASN A 146 -10.93 -2.70 -5.10
C ASN A 146 -9.42 -2.83 -5.27
N ALA A 147 -8.73 -2.68 -4.14
CA ALA A 147 -7.34 -3.13 -3.99
C ALA A 147 -7.33 -4.51 -3.33
N LEU A 148 -6.61 -5.49 -3.88
CA LEU A 148 -6.51 -6.83 -3.30
C LEU A 148 -5.28 -6.94 -2.41
N PHE A 149 -5.45 -7.13 -1.12
CA PHE A 149 -4.37 -7.47 -0.20
C PHE A 149 -4.15 -8.99 -0.26
N LYS A 150 -2.90 -9.39 -0.50
CA LYS A 150 -2.51 -10.81 -0.64
C LYS A 150 -1.17 -11.07 0.01
N LEU A 151 -1.07 -12.11 0.83
CA LEU A 151 0.18 -12.47 1.48
C LEU A 151 0.95 -13.51 0.64
N GLU A 152 2.16 -13.14 0.25
CA GLU A 152 2.98 -13.93 -0.66
C GLU A 152 4.41 -14.10 -0.16
N GLY A 153 5.13 -15.09 -0.69
CA GLY A 153 6.55 -15.32 -0.36
C GLY A 153 6.80 -15.82 1.07
N LYS A 154 5.77 -16.38 1.73
CA LYS A 154 5.91 -17.12 3.00
C LYS A 154 6.97 -18.20 2.87
N GLY A 155 7.78 -18.37 3.92
CA GLY A 155 8.88 -19.34 3.93
C GLY A 155 10.17 -18.86 3.25
N ASN A 156 10.12 -17.79 2.46
CA ASN A 156 11.32 -17.25 1.84
C ASN A 156 12.16 -16.45 2.87
N PRO A 157 13.43 -16.81 3.12
CA PRO A 157 14.27 -16.15 4.12
C PRO A 157 14.54 -14.67 3.82
N TYR A 158 14.48 -14.26 2.55
CA TYR A 158 14.71 -12.89 2.11
C TYR A 158 13.46 -12.00 2.17
N VAL A 159 12.28 -12.57 2.50
CA VAL A 159 11.01 -11.85 2.55
C VAL A 159 10.50 -11.79 4.00
N PHE A 160 10.74 -10.65 4.65
CA PHE A 160 10.30 -10.36 6.02
C PHE A 160 10.51 -11.52 7.00
N ASN A 161 11.71 -12.10 7.02
CA ASN A 161 12.06 -13.24 7.88
C ASN A 161 11.06 -14.40 7.77
N LYS A 162 10.77 -14.86 6.53
CA LYS A 162 9.84 -15.95 6.20
C LYS A 162 8.36 -15.68 6.49
N THR A 163 8.00 -14.52 7.06
CA THR A 163 6.59 -14.19 7.36
C THR A 163 5.78 -13.84 6.10
N GLY A 164 6.46 -13.49 5.00
CA GLY A 164 5.86 -13.11 3.72
C GLY A 164 5.60 -11.61 3.59
N ALA A 165 5.32 -11.17 2.38
CA ALA A 165 4.99 -9.78 2.03
C ALA A 165 3.50 -9.66 1.73
N ILE A 166 2.86 -8.64 2.29
CA ILE A 166 1.52 -8.21 1.89
C ILE A 166 1.64 -7.41 0.60
N ASN A 167 1.33 -8.06 -0.51
CA ASN A 167 1.25 -7.43 -1.81
C ASN A 167 -0.12 -6.76 -1.97
N ILE A 168 -0.16 -5.68 -2.76
CA ILE A 168 -1.40 -4.97 -3.11
C ILE A 168 -1.64 -5.12 -4.60
N GLY A 169 -2.71 -5.83 -4.95
CA GLY A 169 -3.27 -5.94 -6.27
C GLY A 169 -4.05 -4.69 -6.63
N LEU A 170 -3.74 -4.11 -7.77
CA LEU A 170 -4.30 -2.86 -8.27
C LEU A 170 -5.38 -3.08 -9.33
N GLY A 171 -5.63 -4.33 -9.70
CA GLY A 171 -6.65 -4.69 -10.68
C GLY A 171 -6.28 -4.31 -12.11
N SER A 172 -7.31 -3.94 -12.87
CA SER A 172 -7.28 -3.62 -14.30
C SER A 172 -6.86 -2.16 -14.56
N GLN A 173 -6.47 -1.84 -15.79
CA GLN A 173 -6.00 -0.49 -16.20
C GLN A 173 -6.92 0.66 -15.77
N ASN A 174 -8.23 0.43 -15.83
CA ASN A 174 -9.26 1.42 -15.51
C ASN A 174 -9.95 1.15 -14.17
N GLY A 175 -9.46 0.17 -13.39
CA GLY A 175 -10.02 -0.17 -12.09
C GLY A 175 -9.75 0.89 -11.03
N GLY A 176 -10.55 0.90 -9.96
CA GLY A 176 -10.52 1.90 -8.89
C GLY A 176 -9.14 2.08 -8.27
N ALA A 177 -8.45 0.98 -7.92
CA ALA A 177 -7.11 1.04 -7.35
C ALA A 177 -6.06 1.57 -8.33
N MET A 178 -6.11 1.15 -9.60
CA MET A 178 -5.21 1.66 -10.65
C MET A 178 -5.42 3.15 -10.91
N ARG A 179 -6.68 3.60 -11.04
CA ARG A 179 -7.02 5.02 -11.20
C ARG A 179 -6.58 5.83 -9.98
N PHE A 180 -6.74 5.28 -8.78
CA PHE A 180 -6.32 5.94 -7.55
C PHE A 180 -4.82 6.19 -7.53
N ILE A 181 -3.96 5.21 -7.83
CA ILE A 181 -2.51 5.43 -7.81
C ILE A 181 -2.03 6.33 -8.97
N ASN A 182 -2.69 6.25 -10.13
CA ASN A 182 -2.35 7.04 -11.31
C ASN A 182 -2.90 8.48 -11.26
N SER A 183 -3.65 8.85 -10.22
CA SER A 183 -4.16 10.22 -10.01
C SER A 183 -3.10 11.22 -9.51
N GLY A 184 -1.85 11.07 -9.96
CA GLY A 184 -0.72 11.88 -9.51
C GLY A 184 -0.15 11.48 -8.15
N ARG A 185 -0.42 10.25 -7.69
CA ARG A 185 0.12 9.72 -6.42
C ARG A 185 1.48 9.07 -6.57
N ILE A 186 1.82 8.54 -7.74
CA ILE A 186 3.21 8.17 -8.06
C ILE A 186 3.98 9.48 -8.28
N ILE A 187 4.98 9.74 -7.46
CA ILE A 187 5.79 10.97 -7.50
C ILE A 187 7.21 10.74 -8.01
N GLY A 188 7.55 9.47 -8.25
CA GLY A 188 8.80 9.09 -8.87
C GLY A 188 8.89 7.58 -9.03
N ALA A 189 9.56 7.14 -10.07
CA ALA A 189 9.89 5.74 -10.24
C ALA A 189 11.30 5.62 -10.83
N ARG A 190 12.07 4.63 -10.35
CA ARG A 190 13.42 4.37 -10.86
C ARG A 190 13.68 2.87 -10.94
N PRO A 191 14.47 2.40 -11.92
CA PRO A 191 14.98 1.04 -11.88
C PRO A 191 15.89 0.88 -10.67
N VAL A 192 15.82 -0.30 -10.04
CA VAL A 192 16.72 -0.69 -8.96
C VAL A 192 17.42 -1.99 -9.32
N PRO A 193 18.68 -2.19 -8.89
CA PRO A 193 19.37 -3.44 -9.11
C PRO A 193 18.54 -4.62 -8.59
N ARG A 194 18.41 -5.65 -9.43
CA ARG A 194 17.81 -6.91 -9.01
C ARG A 194 18.70 -7.53 -7.93
N MET A 195 18.11 -8.09 -6.89
CA MET A 195 18.87 -8.86 -5.92
C MET A 195 19.45 -10.12 -6.60
N PRO A 196 20.79 -10.27 -6.75
CA PRO A 196 21.39 -11.23 -7.68
C PRO A 196 21.12 -12.72 -7.38
N GLU A 197 20.61 -13.05 -6.19
CA GLU A 197 20.62 -14.45 -5.70
C GLU A 197 19.27 -14.99 -5.23
N ILE A 198 18.17 -14.30 -5.50
CA ILE A 198 16.84 -14.79 -5.11
C ILE A 198 16.19 -15.51 -6.28
N ARG A 199 16.77 -16.65 -6.69
CA ARG A 199 16.04 -17.66 -7.47
C ARG A 199 15.27 -18.53 -6.49
N LEU A 200 13.95 -18.38 -6.48
CA LEU A 200 13.07 -19.33 -5.81
C LEU A 200 13.34 -20.73 -6.38
N LYS A 201 13.83 -21.63 -5.53
CA LYS A 201 13.64 -23.07 -5.73
C LYS A 201 12.21 -23.42 -5.35
#